data_AF-D3HLQ5-F1
#
_entry.id   AF-D3HLQ5-F1
#
_cell.length_a   1.000
_cell.length_b   1.000
_cell.length_c   1.000
_cell.angle_alpha   90.00
_cell.angle_beta   90.00
_cell.angle_gamma   90.00
#
_symmetry.space_group_name_H-M   'P 1'
#
loop_
_entity.id
_entity.type
_entity.pdbx_description
1 polymer ?
#
loop_
_entity_poly.entity_id
_entity_poly.type
_entity_poly.pdbx_seq_one_letter_code
_entity_poly.pdbx_strand_id
1 'polypeptide(L)'
;MKQGGSYANSSGGVLEGLVEHVLAKKGFTVVKYKDWLPKQEHYGNELLLKNVPYEGLYKHASTTEFVLISQKYNLETRIECKWQQVSGSVDEKLPYLFLNCSEKMTEPHIIILLDGGGAKPGAVDWLRGVCELFNIRESSISGRKIDLMNMTEFVQWANATFK
;
A
#
# COMPACT_ATOMS: atom_id res chain seq x y z
N MET A 1 4.70 -30.91 6.25
CA MET A 1 4.15 -29.95 5.26
C MET A 1 3.52 -28.79 6.03
N LYS A 2 4.07 -27.57 5.93
CA LYS A 2 3.46 -26.38 6.56
C LYS A 2 2.29 -25.93 5.68
N GLN A 3 1.10 -25.81 6.26
CA GLN A 3 -0.13 -25.38 5.57
C GLN A 3 0.06 -23.99 4.92
N GLY A 4 -0.42 -23.81 3.70
CA GLY A 4 -0.17 -22.64 2.85
C GLY A 4 -0.48 -21.27 3.47
N GLY A 5 -1.37 -21.21 4.47
CA GLY A 5 -1.68 -19.97 5.21
C GLY A 5 -0.54 -19.45 6.09
N SER A 6 0.24 -20.32 6.74
CA SER A 6 1.37 -19.89 7.58
C SER A 6 2.54 -19.37 6.74
N TYR A 7 2.74 -19.95 5.56
CA TYR A 7 3.78 -19.49 4.63
C TYR A 7 3.40 -18.14 4.01
N ALA A 8 2.14 -17.97 3.56
CA ALA A 8 1.63 -16.71 3.03
C ALA A 8 1.78 -15.54 4.02
N ASN A 9 1.50 -15.77 5.31
CA ASN A 9 1.70 -14.76 6.35
C ASN A 9 3.18 -14.41 6.57
N SER A 10 4.08 -15.39 6.52
CA SER A 10 5.51 -15.12 6.65
C SER A 10 6.09 -14.35 5.45
N SER A 11 5.60 -14.61 4.23
CA SER A 11 6.05 -13.91 3.02
C SER A 11 5.45 -12.51 2.88
N GLY A 12 4.20 -12.29 3.34
CA GLY A 12 3.62 -10.95 3.42
C GLY A 12 4.44 -10.03 4.33
N GLY A 13 4.87 -10.55 5.48
CA GLY A 13 5.77 -9.83 6.39
C GLY A 13 7.14 -9.50 5.79
N VAL A 14 7.63 -10.25 4.79
CA VAL A 14 8.87 -9.91 4.07
C VAL A 14 8.66 -8.67 3.22
N LEU A 15 7.57 -8.60 2.44
CA LEU A 15 7.27 -7.44 1.59
C LEU A 15 7.09 -6.18 2.44
N GLU A 16 6.30 -6.27 3.51
CA GLU A 16 6.13 -5.18 4.47
C GLU A 16 7.46 -4.75 5.10
N GLY A 17 8.30 -5.70 5.51
CA GLY A 17 9.63 -5.41 6.07
C GLY A 17 10.56 -4.70 5.09
N LEU A 18 10.46 -4.99 3.79
CA LEU A 18 11.22 -4.27 2.75
C LEU A 18 10.73 -2.82 2.59
N VAL A 19 9.41 -2.59 2.62
CA VAL A 19 8.83 -1.23 2.59
C VAL A 19 9.32 -0.42 3.79
N GLU A 20 9.25 -1.00 4.99
CA GLU A 20 9.76 -0.39 6.22
C GLU A 20 11.24 -0.05 6.09
N HIS A 21 12.06 -0.98 5.58
CA HIS A 21 13.48 -0.75 5.40
C HIS A 21 13.77 0.41 4.44
N VAL A 22 13.12 0.42 3.27
CA VAL A 22 13.31 1.47 2.26
C VAL A 22 12.96 2.83 2.82
N LEU A 23 11.80 2.97 3.47
CA LEU A 23 11.34 4.25 4.00
C LEU A 23 12.10 4.68 5.25
N ALA A 24 12.48 3.76 6.14
CA ALA A 24 13.36 4.08 7.26
C ALA A 24 14.73 4.61 6.79
N LYS A 25 15.29 4.04 5.70
CA LYS A 25 16.51 4.57 5.06
C LYS A 25 16.33 5.96 4.45
N LYS A 26 15.09 6.36 4.15
CA LYS A 26 14.73 7.73 3.71
C LYS A 26 14.42 8.68 4.87
N GLY A 27 14.59 8.23 6.12
CA GLY A 27 14.43 9.06 7.32
C GLY A 27 13.03 9.03 7.93
N PHE A 28 12.13 8.17 7.45
CA PHE A 28 10.80 8.03 8.02
C PHE A 28 10.82 7.22 9.32
N THR A 29 10.08 7.70 10.32
CA THR A 29 9.89 6.97 11.57
C THR A 29 8.74 5.96 11.41
N VAL A 30 9.04 4.68 11.56
CA VAL A 30 8.05 3.61 11.48
C VAL A 30 7.38 3.44 12.84
N VAL A 31 6.05 3.59 12.90
CA VAL A 31 5.29 3.50 14.15
C VAL A 31 3.89 2.94 13.90
N LYS A 32 3.29 2.23 14.85
CA LYS A 32 1.89 1.79 14.72
C LYS A 32 0.95 2.96 14.96
N TYR A 33 -0.12 3.05 14.18
CA TYR A 33 -1.15 4.09 14.30
C TYR A 33 -1.65 4.26 15.75
N LYS A 34 -1.94 3.14 16.42
CA LYS A 34 -2.42 3.14 17.82
C LYS A 34 -1.42 3.73 18.83
N ASP A 35 -0.12 3.66 18.54
CA ASP A 35 0.95 4.14 19.43
C ASP A 35 1.28 5.61 19.11
N TRP A 36 1.01 6.04 17.87
CA TRP A 36 1.13 7.42 17.41
C TRP A 36 -0.06 8.30 17.85
N LEU A 37 -1.29 7.81 17.68
CA LEU A 37 -2.52 8.57 17.90
C LEU A 37 -2.61 9.31 19.25
N PRO A 38 -2.27 8.70 20.41
CA PRO A 38 -2.37 9.39 21.70
C PRO A 38 -1.18 10.30 22.02
N LYS A 39 -0.15 10.36 21.18
CA LYS A 39 1.16 10.96 21.47
C LYS A 39 1.72 11.71 20.26
N GLN A 40 0.86 12.29 19.42
CA GLN A 40 1.26 12.86 18.13
C GLN A 40 2.36 13.91 18.27
N GLU A 41 2.33 14.70 19.34
CA GLU A 41 3.32 15.72 19.71
C GLU A 41 4.73 15.18 19.97
N HIS A 42 4.86 13.87 20.23
CA HIS A 42 6.14 13.21 20.46
C HIS A 42 6.78 12.67 19.17
N TYR A 43 6.08 12.74 18.05
CA TYR A 43 6.57 12.26 16.76
C TYR A 43 6.87 13.43 15.82
N GLY A 44 7.84 13.22 14.92
CA GLY A 44 8.10 14.13 13.82
C GLY A 44 7.02 14.02 12.73
N ASN A 45 7.20 14.80 11.66
CA ASN A 45 6.24 14.88 10.55
C ASN A 45 6.56 13.96 9.37
N GLU A 46 7.55 13.08 9.53
CA GLU A 46 8.01 12.11 8.54
C GLU A 46 7.77 10.71 9.09
N LEU A 47 6.58 10.17 8.82
CA LEU A 47 6.05 8.98 9.47
C LEU A 47 5.67 7.90 8.46
N LEU A 48 5.96 6.65 8.83
CA LEU A 48 5.36 5.47 8.23
C LEU A 48 4.45 4.82 9.29
N LEU A 49 3.16 5.15 9.24
CA LEU A 49 2.16 4.64 10.17
C LEU A 49 1.73 3.23 9.75
N LYS A 50 1.77 2.28 10.68
CA LYS A 50 1.31 0.89 10.46
C LYS A 50 -0.10 0.67 10.99
N ASN A 51 -0.87 -0.20 10.35
CA ASN A 51 -2.20 -0.61 10.79
C ASN A 51 -3.19 0.56 10.96
N VAL A 52 -3.22 1.48 9.99
CA VAL A 52 -4.14 2.62 10.03
C VAL A 52 -5.56 2.13 9.74
N PRO A 53 -6.54 2.41 10.62
CA PRO A 53 -7.90 1.92 10.44
C PRO A 53 -8.60 2.58 9.27
N TYR A 54 -9.51 1.85 8.62
CA TYR A 54 -10.48 2.37 7.67
C TYR A 54 -11.73 1.48 7.67
N GLU A 55 -12.85 1.99 7.15
CA GLU A 55 -14.05 1.19 6.93
C GLU A 55 -14.00 0.56 5.53
N GLY A 56 -14.01 -0.78 5.46
CA GLY A 56 -13.95 -1.50 4.18
C GLY A 56 -15.25 -1.41 3.38
N LEU A 57 -15.21 -1.91 2.13
CA LEU A 57 -16.34 -1.88 1.18
C LEU A 57 -17.63 -2.48 1.77
N TYR A 58 -17.49 -3.51 2.61
CA TYR A 58 -18.61 -4.20 3.27
C TYR A 58 -18.88 -3.70 4.70
N LYS A 59 -18.49 -2.45 5.02
CA LYS A 59 -18.74 -1.80 6.33
C LYS A 59 -18.15 -2.52 7.55
N HIS A 60 -17.10 -3.30 7.35
CA HIS A 60 -16.33 -3.87 8.45
C HIS A 60 -15.12 -2.99 8.76
N ALA A 61 -14.69 -3.02 10.01
CA ALA A 61 -13.44 -2.40 10.42
C ALA A 61 -12.26 -3.14 9.78
N SER A 62 -11.41 -2.39 9.08
CA SER A 62 -10.22 -2.87 8.41
C SER A 62 -9.01 -2.04 8.80
N THR A 63 -7.82 -2.55 8.52
CA THR A 63 -6.55 -1.83 8.67
C THR A 63 -5.73 -1.97 7.42
N THR A 64 -5.06 -0.90 7.00
CA THR A 64 -4.03 -0.97 5.94
C THR A 64 -2.69 -1.37 6.52
N GLU A 65 -1.79 -1.88 5.68
CA GLU A 65 -0.41 -2.12 6.08
C GLU A 65 0.28 -0.80 6.44
N PHE A 66 0.19 0.23 5.59
CA PHE A 66 0.87 1.50 5.83
C PHE A 66 0.14 2.78 5.36
N VAL A 67 0.37 3.88 6.08
CA VAL A 67 0.20 5.26 5.58
C VAL A 67 1.50 6.02 5.80
N LEU A 68 2.08 6.49 4.69
CA LEU A 68 3.27 7.33 4.66
C LEU A 68 2.84 8.80 4.69
N ILE A 69 3.34 9.55 5.66
CA ILE A 69 3.07 10.97 5.84
C ILE A 69 4.40 11.71 5.81
N SER A 70 4.45 12.76 4.99
CA SER A 70 5.58 13.68 4.90
C SER A 70 5.10 15.11 4.81
N GLN A 71 5.49 15.93 5.77
CA GLN A 71 5.33 17.37 5.64
C GLN A 71 6.36 17.95 4.66
N LYS A 72 7.62 17.48 4.70
CA LYS A 72 8.70 17.97 3.82
C LYS A 72 8.34 17.83 2.35
N TYR A 73 7.69 16.73 1.97
CA TYR A 73 7.33 16.43 0.58
C TYR A 73 5.85 16.68 0.27
N ASN A 74 5.08 17.24 1.22
CA ASN A 74 3.63 17.47 1.11
C ASN A 74 2.89 16.23 0.59
N LEU A 75 3.10 15.10 1.26
CA LEU A 75 2.70 13.78 0.78
C LEU A 75 1.98 13.01 1.88
N GLU A 76 0.86 12.42 1.48
CA GLU A 76 0.11 11.42 2.25
C GLU A 76 -0.20 10.26 1.31
N THR A 77 0.38 9.10 1.58
CA THR A 77 0.31 7.94 0.68
C THR A 77 -0.01 6.67 1.45
N ARG A 78 -1.15 6.05 1.14
CA ARG A 78 -1.46 4.70 1.63
C ARG A 78 -0.72 3.66 0.80
N ILE A 79 -0.18 2.62 1.44
CA ILE A 79 0.53 1.54 0.74
C ILE A 79 -0.09 0.21 1.14
N GLU A 80 -0.69 -0.46 0.14
CA GLU A 80 -1.31 -1.78 0.29
C GLU A 80 -0.37 -2.84 -0.25
N CYS A 81 0.17 -3.69 0.63
CA CYS A 81 1.16 -4.71 0.25
C CYS A 81 0.47 -6.04 -0.07
N LYS A 82 0.79 -6.65 -1.22
CA LYS A 82 0.27 -7.96 -1.61
C LYS A 82 1.39 -8.79 -2.23
N TRP A 83 1.79 -9.85 -1.54
CA TRP A 83 2.80 -10.81 -2.01
C TRP A 83 2.13 -12.08 -2.53
N GLN A 84 2.47 -12.48 -3.76
CA GLN A 84 2.03 -13.75 -4.34
C GLN A 84 3.17 -14.37 -5.15
N GLN A 85 3.77 -15.44 -4.61
CA GLN A 85 4.86 -16.18 -5.27
C GLN A 85 4.40 -17.37 -6.13
N VAL A 86 3.17 -17.85 -5.93
CA VAL A 86 2.62 -19.01 -6.67
C VAL A 86 1.25 -18.63 -7.21
N SER A 87 0.95 -19.08 -8.42
CA SER A 87 -0.37 -18.89 -9.02
C SER A 87 -1.46 -19.59 -8.22
N GLY A 88 -2.58 -18.91 -8.03
CA GLY A 88 -3.69 -19.36 -7.20
C GLY A 88 -4.78 -18.30 -7.16
N SER A 89 -5.83 -18.52 -6.37
CA SER A 89 -7.01 -17.63 -6.27
C SER A 89 -6.77 -16.33 -5.49
N VAL A 90 -5.53 -16.04 -5.09
CA VAL A 90 -5.21 -14.78 -4.40
C VAL A 90 -5.48 -13.59 -5.32
N ASP A 91 -5.24 -13.74 -6.62
CA ASP A 91 -5.49 -12.71 -7.64
C ASP A 91 -6.98 -12.36 -7.82
N GLU A 92 -7.89 -13.28 -7.47
CA GLU A 92 -9.34 -13.03 -7.48
C GLU A 92 -9.77 -11.96 -6.47
N LYS A 93 -8.90 -11.61 -5.51
CA LYS A 93 -9.15 -10.55 -4.52
C LYS A 93 -8.70 -9.18 -4.98
N LEU A 94 -7.97 -9.05 -6.09
CA LEU A 94 -7.50 -7.76 -6.60
C LEU A 94 -8.64 -6.78 -6.92
N PRO A 95 -9.81 -7.21 -7.46
CA PRO A 95 -10.93 -6.30 -7.61
C PRO A 95 -11.45 -5.74 -6.30
N TYR A 96 -11.54 -6.57 -5.27
CA TYR A 96 -11.94 -6.14 -3.94
C TYR A 96 -10.94 -5.13 -3.34
N LEU A 97 -9.64 -5.36 -3.51
CA LEU A 97 -8.60 -4.42 -3.12
C LEU A 97 -8.77 -3.07 -3.83
N PHE A 98 -8.88 -3.09 -5.16
CA PHE A 98 -9.03 -1.87 -5.95
C PHE A 98 -10.26 -1.05 -5.55
N LEU A 99 -11.40 -1.71 -5.29
CA LEU A 99 -12.62 -1.02 -4.86
C LEU A 99 -12.46 -0.38 -3.47
N ASN A 100 -11.75 -1.02 -2.53
CA ASN A 100 -11.43 -0.35 -1.26
C ASN A 100 -10.55 0.88 -1.48
N CYS A 101 -9.51 0.78 -2.31
CA CYS A 101 -8.62 1.89 -2.62
C CYS A 101 -9.37 3.07 -3.25
N SER A 102 -10.21 2.80 -4.24
CA SER A 102 -10.92 3.84 -4.98
C SER A 102 -12.08 4.45 -4.19
N GLU A 103 -12.87 3.64 -3.47
CA GLU A 103 -14.13 4.09 -2.86
C GLU A 103 -14.06 4.35 -1.36
N LYS A 104 -13.13 3.74 -0.62
CA LYS A 104 -13.13 3.75 0.86
C LYS A 104 -11.94 4.44 1.50
N MET A 105 -10.77 4.32 0.88
CA MET A 105 -9.55 4.99 1.34
C MET A 105 -9.54 6.43 0.84
N THR A 106 -9.19 7.39 1.71
CA THR A 106 -9.32 8.83 1.45
C THR A 106 -8.02 9.51 1.07
N GLU A 107 -6.89 8.81 1.19
CA GLU A 107 -5.57 9.37 0.91
C GLU A 107 -5.48 9.85 -0.56
N PRO A 108 -4.79 10.98 -0.80
CA PRO A 108 -4.65 11.54 -2.14
C PRO A 108 -3.84 10.63 -3.05
N HIS A 109 -2.90 9.87 -2.50
CA HIS A 109 -2.13 8.87 -3.22
C HIS A 109 -2.27 7.52 -2.53
N ILE A 110 -2.49 6.47 -3.34
CA ILE A 110 -2.43 5.09 -2.89
C ILE A 110 -1.44 4.34 -3.79
N ILE A 111 -0.60 3.51 -3.19
CA ILE A 111 0.24 2.56 -3.89
C ILE A 111 -0.28 1.16 -3.58
N ILE A 112 -0.70 0.42 -4.60
CA ILE A 112 -0.88 -1.02 -4.50
C ILE A 112 0.47 -1.65 -4.86
N LEU A 113 1.12 -2.27 -3.89
CA LEU A 113 2.41 -2.91 -4.03
C LEU A 113 2.23 -4.42 -4.22
N LEU A 114 2.32 -4.88 -5.46
CA LEU A 114 2.13 -6.27 -5.85
C LEU A 114 3.46 -6.89 -6.29
N ASP A 115 3.90 -7.94 -5.59
CA ASP A 115 5.16 -8.62 -5.89
C ASP A 115 5.09 -10.14 -5.66
N GLY A 116 6.17 -10.86 -5.99
CA GLY A 116 6.32 -12.31 -5.91
C GLY A 116 6.19 -13.03 -7.26
N GLY A 117 5.69 -12.34 -8.29
CA GLY A 117 5.65 -12.86 -9.67
C GLY A 117 4.69 -14.03 -9.93
N GLY A 118 3.89 -14.43 -8.94
CA GLY A 118 2.95 -15.56 -9.04
C GLY A 118 1.52 -15.17 -9.43
N ALA A 119 1.16 -13.89 -9.41
CA ALA A 119 -0.16 -13.44 -9.86
C ALA A 119 -0.35 -13.70 -11.37
N LYS A 120 -1.57 -14.09 -11.79
CA LYS A 120 -1.84 -14.31 -13.23
C LYS A 120 -1.64 -13.01 -14.01
N PRO A 121 -0.97 -13.04 -15.18
CA PRO A 121 -0.75 -11.85 -16.00
C PRO A 121 -2.03 -11.06 -16.27
N GLY A 122 -3.12 -11.73 -16.67
CA GLY A 122 -4.40 -11.06 -16.94
C GLY A 122 -5.00 -10.36 -15.72
N ALA A 123 -4.73 -10.80 -14.49
CA ALA A 123 -5.18 -10.12 -13.28
C ALA A 123 -4.34 -8.87 -12.97
N VAL A 124 -3.03 -8.95 -13.22
CA VAL A 124 -2.11 -7.79 -13.11
C VAL A 124 -2.44 -6.74 -14.17
N ASP A 125 -2.64 -7.16 -15.41
CA ASP A 125 -2.99 -6.28 -16.53
C ASP A 125 -4.35 -5.62 -16.29
N TRP A 126 -5.33 -6.38 -15.81
CA TRP A 126 -6.62 -5.84 -15.40
C TRP A 126 -6.47 -4.77 -14.31
N LEU A 127 -5.71 -5.07 -13.24
CA LEU A 127 -5.51 -4.13 -12.13
C LEU A 127 -4.81 -2.85 -12.61
N ARG A 128 -3.78 -2.99 -13.46
CA ARG A 128 -3.07 -1.86 -14.05
C ARG A 128 -4.02 -0.98 -14.87
N GLY A 129 -4.82 -1.59 -15.74
CA GLY A 129 -5.78 -0.87 -16.58
C GLY A 129 -6.84 -0.11 -15.76
N VAL A 130 -7.38 -0.70 -14.69
CA VAL A 130 -8.36 0.01 -13.85
C VAL A 130 -7.73 1.14 -13.02
N CYS A 131 -6.48 0.99 -12.56
CA CYS A 131 -5.73 2.07 -11.93
C CYS A 131 -5.48 3.24 -12.89
N GLU A 132 -5.08 2.95 -14.14
CA GLU A 132 -4.87 3.98 -15.17
C GLU A 132 -6.17 4.73 -15.49
N LEU A 133 -7.27 4.02 -15.70
CA LEU A 133 -8.58 4.63 -15.95
C LEU A 133 -9.05 5.49 -14.76
N PHE A 134 -8.84 5.02 -13.52
CA PHE A 134 -9.13 5.81 -12.33
C PHE A 134 -8.29 7.09 -12.29
N ASN A 135 -6.98 7.01 -12.54
CA ASN A 135 -6.08 8.15 -12.50
C ASN A 135 -6.43 9.19 -13.59
N ILE A 136 -6.78 8.74 -14.79
CA ILE A 136 -7.25 9.64 -15.87
C ILE A 136 -8.50 10.39 -15.42
N ARG A 137 -9.50 9.67 -14.88
CA ARG A 137 -10.75 10.26 -14.41
C ARG A 137 -10.54 11.24 -13.25
N GLU A 138 -9.76 10.85 -12.25
CA GLU A 138 -9.59 11.63 -11.02
C GLU A 138 -8.65 12.84 -11.19
N SER A 139 -7.79 12.84 -12.22
CA SER A 139 -6.89 13.96 -12.51
C SER A 139 -7.59 15.32 -12.62
N SER A 140 -8.83 15.35 -13.13
CA SER A 140 -9.64 16.56 -13.28
C SER A 140 -10.69 16.76 -12.18
N ILE A 141 -10.86 15.81 -11.25
CA ILE A 141 -11.93 15.82 -10.24
C ILE A 141 -11.35 16.08 -8.86
N SER A 142 -10.51 15.16 -8.37
CA SER A 142 -9.99 15.20 -7.00
C SER A 142 -8.47 15.30 -6.95
N GLY A 143 -7.78 15.00 -8.04
CA GLY A 143 -6.33 14.82 -8.08
C GLY A 143 -5.87 13.53 -7.38
N ARG A 144 -6.79 12.67 -6.91
CA ARG A 144 -6.44 11.38 -6.31
C ARG A 144 -5.81 10.46 -7.35
N LYS A 145 -4.89 9.62 -6.88
CA LYS A 145 -4.24 8.61 -7.74
C LYS A 145 -3.98 7.30 -7.02
N ILE A 146 -4.04 6.21 -7.78
CA ILE A 146 -3.71 4.85 -7.38
C ILE A 146 -2.64 4.33 -8.33
N ASP A 147 -1.44 4.09 -7.81
CA ASP A 147 -0.33 3.54 -8.58
C ASP A 147 -0.16 2.04 -8.26
N LEU A 148 -0.02 1.21 -9.30
CA LEU A 148 0.35 -0.21 -9.15
C LEU A 148 1.86 -0.34 -9.35
N MET A 149 2.57 -0.87 -8.35
CA MET A 149 4.02 -1.04 -8.37
C MET A 149 4.43 -2.44 -7.90
N ASN A 150 5.55 -2.95 -8.41
CA ASN A 150 6.35 -3.98 -7.74
C ASN A 150 7.44 -3.34 -6.85
N MET A 151 8.24 -4.13 -6.12
CA MET A 151 9.28 -3.59 -5.24
C MET A 151 10.37 -2.83 -5.97
N THR A 152 10.71 -3.22 -7.20
CA THR A 152 11.72 -2.50 -7.98
C THR A 152 11.22 -1.10 -8.33
N GLU A 153 9.99 -0.99 -8.81
CA GLU A 153 9.32 0.27 -9.12
C GLU A 153 9.14 1.12 -7.86
N PHE A 154 8.79 0.50 -6.72
CA PHE A 154 8.66 1.20 -5.44
C PHE A 154 9.98 1.80 -4.96
N VAL A 155 11.10 1.07 -5.06
CA VAL A 155 12.43 1.59 -4.70
C VAL A 155 12.82 2.75 -5.62
N GLN A 156 12.55 2.64 -6.92
CA GLN A 156 12.79 3.73 -7.87
C GLN A 156 11.96 4.97 -7.52
N TRP A 157 10.67 4.79 -7.22
CA TRP A 157 9.78 5.85 -6.78
C TRP A 157 10.27 6.50 -5.48
N ALA A 158 10.65 5.72 -4.47
CA ALA A 158 11.14 6.24 -3.21
C ALA A 158 12.45 7.03 -3.39
N ASN A 159 13.33 6.59 -4.29
CA ASN A 159 14.57 7.30 -4.61
C ASN A 159 14.34 8.59 -5.40
N ALA A 160 13.36 8.60 -6.30
CA ALA A 160 13.00 9.78 -7.07
C ALA A 160 12.29 10.84 -6.20
N THR A 161 11.40 10.38 -5.30
CA THR A 161 10.56 11.23 -4.44
C THR A 161 11.35 11.81 -3.27
N PHE A 162 12.13 10.98 -2.57
CA PHE A 162 12.79 11.36 -1.31
C PHE A 162 14.29 11.59 -1.53
N LYS A 163 14.61 12.87 -1.82
CA LYS A 163 15.96 13.42 -1.98
C LYS A 163 16.38 14.26 -0.77
#